data_AF-A0A9P9DY04-F1
#
_entry.id   AF-A0A9P9DY04-F1
#
_cell.length_a   1.000
_cell.length_b   1.000
_cell.length_c   1.000
_cell.angle_alpha   90.00
_cell.angle_beta   90.00
_cell.angle_gamma   90.00
#
_symmetry.space_group_name_H-M   'P 1'
#
loop_
_entity.id
_entity.type
_entity.pdbx_description
1 polymer ?
#
loop_
_entity_poly.entity_id
_entity_poly.type
_entity_poly.pdbx_seq_one_letter_code
_entity_poly.pdbx_strand_id
1 'polypeptide(L)'
;MEATPEDTASLKKLAQDCEIRLQTLAREEEAHQGDTKPKDGTWASHQAIEFSLWCTKVGVHSEGRWSVDIRLKDVPEICDILRNLLQALKSDLEVDKVEIEKRGEEDSDSDASSLSFDSLSSSEDSRIHDLTDDVEKRKIKLHDHIKDTIDRLHGHERQIENSGAKHRQERVKLYCEKEGPGWAYKGYKDLATRKANDEFKLASVTIKLRIAESFARRRIRFEYLERH
;
A
#
# COMPACT_ATOMS: atom_id res chain seq x y z
N MET A 1 14.32 12.28 -11.83
CA MET A 1 14.56 12.84 -10.49
C MET A 1 14.47 11.68 -9.52
N GLU A 2 15.36 11.59 -8.54
CA GLU A 2 15.28 10.54 -7.50
C GLU A 2 14.40 11.07 -6.36
N ALA A 3 13.56 10.21 -5.76
CA ALA A 3 12.80 10.56 -4.56
C ALA A 3 13.77 10.84 -3.41
N THR A 4 13.54 11.91 -2.65
CA THR A 4 14.42 12.26 -1.54
C THR A 4 14.23 11.28 -0.37
N PRO A 5 15.27 11.04 0.45
CA PRO A 5 15.12 10.21 1.65
C PRO A 5 14.10 10.81 2.65
N GLU A 6 13.90 12.12 2.63
CA GLU A 6 12.89 12.81 3.43
C GLU A 6 11.46 12.48 2.97
N ASP A 7 11.26 12.44 1.65
CA ASP A 7 9.97 12.10 1.03
C ASP A 7 9.51 10.68 1.37
N THR A 8 10.45 9.74 1.36
CA THR A 8 10.18 8.32 1.65
C THR A 8 10.04 8.05 3.16
N ALA A 9 10.78 8.77 4.01
CA ALA A 9 10.61 8.73 5.46
C ALA A 9 9.24 9.29 5.89
N SER A 10 8.79 10.39 5.26
CA SER A 10 7.46 10.97 5.48
C SER A 10 6.35 10.00 5.10
N LEU A 11 6.48 9.32 3.96
CA LEU A 11 5.54 8.28 3.51
C LEU A 11 5.47 7.10 4.49
N LYS A 12 6.63 6.61 4.95
CA LYS A 12 6.70 5.53 5.94
C LYS A 12 5.98 5.90 7.24
N LYS A 13 6.18 7.12 7.73
CA LYS A 13 5.49 7.63 8.92
C LYS A 13 3.97 7.71 8.70
N LEU A 14 3.53 8.22 7.55
CA LEU A 14 2.11 8.29 7.20
C LEU A 14 1.45 6.90 7.13
N ALA A 15 2.13 5.92 6.55
CA ALA A 15 1.63 4.55 6.50
C ALA A 15 1.49 3.94 7.90
N GLN A 16 2.48 4.15 8.77
CA GLN A 16 2.44 3.69 10.16
C GLN A 16 1.32 4.37 10.97
N ASP A 17 1.12 5.67 10.80
CA ASP A 17 0.03 6.41 11.42
C ASP A 17 -1.34 5.82 11.01
N CYS A 18 -1.55 5.54 9.72
CA CYS A 18 -2.79 4.95 9.21
C CYS A 18 -3.01 3.53 9.74
N GLU A 19 -1.95 2.72 9.80
CA GLU A 19 -2.01 1.35 10.33
C GLU A 19 -2.43 1.34 11.81
N ILE A 20 -1.82 2.20 12.64
CA ILE A 20 -2.17 2.32 14.05
C ILE A 20 -3.65 2.71 14.20
N ARG A 21 -4.13 3.68 13.41
CA ARG A 21 -5.53 4.14 13.46
C ARG A 21 -6.51 3.02 13.08
N LEU A 22 -6.24 2.29 12.00
CA LEU A 22 -7.08 1.16 11.59
C LEU A 22 -7.08 0.03 12.64
N GLN A 23 -5.94 -0.24 13.28
CA GLN A 23 -5.86 -1.22 14.37
C GLN A 23 -6.63 -0.76 15.61
N THR A 24 -6.62 0.53 15.93
CA THR A 24 -7.41 1.09 17.03
C THR A 24 -8.91 0.94 16.74
N LEU A 25 -9.38 1.32 15.55
CA LEU A 25 -10.77 1.17 15.14
C LEU A 25 -11.23 -0.30 15.20
N ALA A 26 -10.39 -1.22 14.73
CA ALA A 26 -10.67 -2.66 14.81
C ALA A 26 -10.87 -3.14 16.26
N ARG A 27 -10.01 -2.71 17.19
CA ARG A 27 -10.14 -3.05 18.62
C ARG A 27 -11.37 -2.43 19.27
N GLU A 28 -11.72 -1.20 18.89
CA GLU A 28 -12.93 -0.53 19.35
C GLU A 28 -14.18 -1.26 18.86
N GLU A 29 -14.22 -1.68 17.59
CA GLU A 29 -15.33 -2.45 17.02
C GLU A 29 -15.50 -3.82 17.72
N GLU A 30 -14.39 -4.51 18.01
CA GLU A 30 -14.37 -5.76 18.76
C GLU A 30 -14.87 -5.61 20.21
N ALA A 31 -14.55 -4.48 20.87
CA ALA A 31 -15.02 -4.19 22.23
C ALA A 31 -16.54 -3.92 22.30
N HIS A 32 -17.11 -3.33 21.25
CA HIS A 32 -18.55 -3.02 21.19
C HIS A 32 -19.41 -4.22 20.74
N GLN A 33 -18.83 -5.24 20.09
CA GLN A 33 -19.55 -6.43 19.62
C GLN A 33 -19.82 -7.52 20.69
N GLY A 34 -19.45 -7.28 21.95
CA GLY A 34 -19.44 -8.28 23.02
C GLY A 34 -20.74 -9.02 23.35
N ASP A 35 -21.90 -8.74 22.71
CA ASP A 35 -23.16 -9.41 23.06
C ASP A 35 -24.13 -9.74 21.89
N THR A 36 -23.76 -9.51 20.62
CA THR A 36 -24.62 -9.93 19.49
C THR A 36 -23.83 -10.64 18.37
N LYS A 37 -24.16 -11.93 18.19
CA LYS A 37 -23.64 -12.97 17.27
C LYS A 37 -22.57 -12.61 16.22
N PRO A 38 -21.55 -13.49 16.03
CA PRO A 38 -20.50 -13.30 15.03
C PRO A 38 -20.98 -13.76 13.66
N LYS A 39 -21.12 -12.84 12.70
CA LYS A 39 -21.21 -13.20 11.28
C LYS A 39 -20.49 -12.14 10.47
N ASP A 40 -19.35 -12.55 9.94
CA ASP A 40 -18.36 -11.79 9.18
C ASP A 40 -17.55 -10.81 10.03
N GLY A 41 -16.23 -10.85 9.87
CA GLY A 41 -15.31 -9.99 10.61
C GLY A 41 -15.74 -8.53 10.48
N THR A 42 -15.69 -7.82 11.60
CA THR A 42 -15.79 -6.37 11.73
C THR A 42 -15.14 -5.65 10.55
N TRP A 43 -15.84 -4.66 9.98
CA TRP A 43 -15.40 -3.97 8.77
C TRP A 43 -14.01 -3.38 8.95
N ALA A 44 -13.73 -2.80 10.13
CA ALA A 44 -12.43 -2.20 10.44
C ALA A 44 -11.33 -3.26 10.55
N SER A 45 -11.63 -4.46 11.09
CA SER A 45 -10.65 -5.55 11.14
C SER A 45 -10.30 -6.05 9.75
N HIS A 46 -11.26 -6.12 8.82
CA HIS A 46 -10.97 -6.47 7.43
C HIS A 46 -10.07 -5.42 6.75
N GLN A 47 -10.40 -4.12 6.89
CA GLN A 47 -9.57 -3.04 6.31
C GLN A 47 -8.17 -2.98 6.94
N ALA A 48 -8.04 -3.22 8.25
CA ALA A 48 -6.76 -3.26 8.94
C ALA A 48 -5.85 -4.40 8.40
N ILE A 49 -6.43 -5.57 8.13
CA ILE A 49 -5.69 -6.70 7.54
C ILE A 49 -5.24 -6.37 6.11
N GLU A 50 -6.14 -5.86 5.26
CA GLU A 50 -5.82 -5.52 3.88
C GLU A 50 -4.74 -4.42 3.80
N PHE A 51 -4.81 -3.43 4.69
CA PHE A 51 -3.80 -2.38 4.77
C PHE A 51 -2.45 -2.90 5.31
N SER A 52 -2.45 -3.75 6.34
CA SER A 52 -1.20 -4.35 6.86
C SER A 52 -0.54 -5.27 5.83
N LEU A 53 -1.34 -5.98 5.01
CA LEU A 53 -0.84 -6.74 3.87
C LEU A 53 -0.15 -5.82 2.86
N TRP A 54 -0.76 -4.68 2.54
CA TRP A 54 -0.13 -3.66 1.68
C TRP A 54 1.19 -3.14 2.29
N CYS A 55 1.21 -2.79 3.57
CA CYS A 55 2.42 -2.33 4.28
C CYS A 55 3.56 -3.34 4.18
N THR A 56 3.24 -4.62 4.34
CA THR A 56 4.21 -5.72 4.23
C THR A 56 4.77 -5.83 2.81
N LYS A 57 3.90 -5.80 1.80
CA LYS A 57 4.29 -5.98 0.41
C LYS A 57 5.07 -4.80 -0.15
N VAL A 58 4.73 -3.57 0.22
CA VAL A 58 5.47 -2.38 -0.17
C VAL A 58 6.81 -2.27 0.58
N GLY A 59 6.89 -2.88 1.76
CA GLY A 59 8.11 -2.92 2.57
C GLY A 59 8.22 -1.73 3.53
N VAL A 60 7.09 -1.26 4.07
CA VAL A 60 7.04 -0.18 5.06
C VAL A 60 7.87 -0.54 6.31
N HIS A 61 7.74 -1.78 6.79
CA HIS A 61 8.50 -2.32 7.93
C HIS A 61 9.80 -3.03 7.53
N SER A 62 10.05 -3.18 6.23
CA SER A 62 11.25 -3.87 5.74
C SER A 62 12.46 -2.95 5.81
N GLU A 63 13.63 -3.57 5.99
CA GLU A 63 14.92 -2.88 5.98
C GLU A 63 15.74 -3.26 4.74
N GLY A 64 16.68 -2.40 4.39
CA GLY A 64 17.60 -2.62 3.28
C GLY A 64 16.86 -2.72 1.94
N ARG A 65 17.25 -3.65 1.07
CA ARG A 65 16.84 -3.69 -0.35
C ARG A 65 15.32 -3.85 -0.58
N TRP A 66 14.58 -4.23 0.46
CA TRP A 66 13.13 -4.41 0.45
C TRP A 66 12.37 -3.25 1.06
N SER A 67 13.08 -2.28 1.65
CA SER A 67 12.46 -1.10 2.25
C SER A 67 11.79 -0.23 1.19
N VAL A 68 10.69 0.41 1.60
CA VAL A 68 9.91 1.30 0.73
C VAL A 68 10.76 2.46 0.20
N ASP A 69 11.70 2.96 1.00
CA ASP A 69 12.66 4.02 0.67
C ASP A 69 13.58 3.63 -0.49
N ILE A 70 14.12 2.41 -0.49
CA ILE A 70 14.97 1.94 -1.59
C ILE A 70 14.13 1.64 -2.85
N ARG A 71 12.89 1.15 -2.69
CA ARG A 71 12.02 0.77 -3.81
C ARG A 71 11.39 1.95 -4.52
N LEU A 72 11.03 2.99 -3.78
CA LEU A 72 10.44 4.21 -4.33
C LEU A 72 11.48 5.26 -4.74
N LYS A 73 12.76 5.06 -4.38
CA LYS A 73 13.86 5.97 -4.75
C LYS A 73 13.83 6.35 -6.23
N ASP A 74 13.62 5.36 -7.09
CA ASP A 74 13.73 5.51 -8.54
C ASP A 74 12.37 5.82 -9.20
N VAL A 75 11.28 5.99 -8.43
CA VAL A 75 9.93 6.22 -8.96
C VAL A 75 9.18 7.30 -8.14
N PRO A 76 9.59 8.57 -8.26
CA PRO A 76 9.02 9.66 -7.46
C PRO A 76 7.53 9.88 -7.74
N GLU A 77 7.05 9.66 -8.97
CA GLU A 77 5.64 9.88 -9.29
C GLU A 77 4.72 8.93 -8.50
N ILE A 78 5.16 7.68 -8.31
CA ILE A 78 4.41 6.72 -7.48
C ILE A 78 4.50 7.12 -6.00
N CYS A 79 5.65 7.62 -5.54
CA CYS A 79 5.80 8.12 -4.17
C CYS A 79 4.79 9.23 -3.86
N ASP A 80 4.59 10.17 -4.78
CA ASP A 80 3.62 11.27 -4.63
C ASP A 80 2.18 10.77 -4.63
N ILE A 81 1.84 9.83 -5.54
CA ILE A 81 0.50 9.22 -5.58
C ILE A 81 0.20 8.50 -4.27
N LEU A 82 1.13 7.67 -3.78
CA LEU A 82 0.96 6.94 -2.52
C LEU A 82 0.83 7.89 -1.34
N ARG A 83 1.61 8.97 -1.31
CA ARG A 83 1.50 10.00 -0.27
C ARG A 83 0.11 10.63 -0.25
N ASN A 84 -0.42 11.01 -1.42
CA ASN A 84 -1.74 11.61 -1.52
C ASN A 84 -2.85 10.65 -1.07
N LEU A 85 -2.74 9.36 -1.45
CA LEU A 85 -3.68 8.33 -1.02
C LEU A 85 -3.62 8.09 0.50
N LEU A 86 -2.42 8.04 1.09
CA LEU A 86 -2.26 7.91 2.55
C LEU A 86 -2.74 9.14 3.31
N GLN A 87 -2.57 10.34 2.77
CA GLN A 87 -3.11 11.56 3.37
C GLN A 87 -4.64 11.58 3.33
N ALA A 88 -5.24 11.21 2.21
CA ALA A 88 -6.69 11.06 2.11
C ALA A 88 -7.21 10.03 3.12
N LEU A 89 -6.60 8.85 3.17
CA LEU A 89 -6.93 7.80 4.14
C LEU A 89 -6.83 8.31 5.57
N LYS A 90 -5.77 9.04 5.92
CA LYS A 90 -5.60 9.61 7.26
C LYS A 90 -6.74 10.58 7.60
N SER A 91 -7.11 11.45 6.67
CA SER A 91 -8.23 12.39 6.88
C SER A 91 -9.56 11.66 7.05
N ASP A 92 -9.82 10.63 6.25
CA ASP A 92 -11.05 9.84 6.35
C ASP A 92 -11.16 9.11 7.69
N LEU A 93 -10.06 8.53 8.17
CA LEU A 93 -9.98 7.87 9.48
C LEU A 93 -10.10 8.85 10.66
N GLU A 94 -9.74 10.13 10.47
CA GLU A 94 -9.95 11.18 11.48
C GLU A 94 -11.41 11.63 11.53
N VAL A 95 -12.11 11.67 10.40
CA VAL A 95 -13.55 11.96 10.34
C VAL A 95 -14.36 10.88 11.07
N ASP A 96 -14.06 9.60 10.82
CA ASP A 96 -14.75 8.46 11.44
C ASP A 96 -14.63 8.48 12.98
N LYS A 97 -13.44 8.80 13.51
CA LYS A 97 -13.21 8.93 14.96
C LYS A 97 -14.08 10.01 15.61
N VAL A 98 -14.23 11.16 14.96
CA VAL A 98 -15.04 12.29 15.48
C VAL A 98 -16.54 11.95 15.46
N GLU A 99 -17.01 11.18 14.48
CA GLU A 99 -18.40 10.72 14.44
C GLU A 99 -18.71 9.68 15.53
N ILE A 100 -17.76 8.82 15.88
CA ILE A 100 -17.89 7.85 16.98
C ILE A 100 -17.95 8.55 18.35
N GLU A 101 -17.07 9.53 18.60
CA GLU A 101 -17.03 10.25 19.89
C GLU A 101 -18.32 11.06 20.16
N LYS A 102 -18.89 11.71 19.13
CA LYS A 102 -20.14 12.47 19.28
C LYS A 102 -21.35 11.60 19.67
N ARG A 103 -21.35 10.32 19.28
CA ARG A 103 -22.44 9.38 19.58
C ARG A 103 -22.37 8.85 21.01
N GLY A 104 -21.22 8.94 21.68
CA GLY A 104 -21.02 8.51 23.06
C GLY A 104 -21.43 9.56 24.12
N GLU A 105 -21.57 10.83 23.74
CA GLU A 105 -21.91 11.93 24.66
C GLU A 105 -23.42 12.21 24.77
N GLU A 106 -24.25 11.71 23.84
CA GLU A 106 -25.70 11.99 23.85
C GLU A 106 -26.55 11.02 24.71
N ASP A 107 -25.97 9.92 25.21
CA ASP A 107 -26.70 8.89 25.99
C ASP A 107 -26.43 8.90 27.51
N SER A 108 -25.84 9.97 28.06
CA SER A 108 -25.53 10.04 29.49
C SER A 108 -25.88 11.39 30.14
N ASP A 109 -27.17 11.73 30.14
CA ASP A 109 -27.77 12.53 31.22
C ASP A 109 -29.26 12.16 31.34
N SER A 110 -29.53 11.09 32.09
CA SER A 110 -30.85 10.81 32.63
C SER A 110 -30.73 10.65 34.13
N ASP A 111 -30.72 11.78 34.85
CA ASP A 111 -31.24 11.78 36.20
C ASP A 111 -31.94 13.11 36.55
N ALA A 112 -33.14 12.93 37.12
CA ALA A 112 -34.04 13.93 37.70
C ALA A 112 -34.65 15.02 36.79
N SER A 113 -35.90 14.79 36.35
CA SER A 113 -37.06 15.46 36.98
C SER A 113 -38.40 14.99 36.40
N SER A 114 -39.24 14.41 37.27
CA SER A 114 -40.67 14.23 37.01
C SER A 114 -41.37 15.58 36.99
N LEU A 115 -41.82 16.03 35.81
CA LEU A 115 -42.89 17.02 35.70
C LEU A 115 -43.89 16.53 34.66
N SER A 116 -45.12 16.33 35.13
CA SER A 116 -46.27 15.94 34.33
C SER A 116 -46.63 17.04 33.33
N PHE A 117 -46.83 16.67 32.08
CA PHE A 117 -47.69 17.43 31.16
C PHE A 117 -48.57 16.45 30.39
N ASP A 118 -49.85 16.77 30.39
CA ASP A 118 -50.93 16.01 29.79
C ASP A 118 -51.03 16.33 28.31
N SER A 119 -50.85 15.30 27.48
CA SER A 119 -51.36 15.09 26.13
C SER A 119 -51.61 16.35 25.26
N LEU A 120 -50.68 16.62 24.33
CA LEU A 120 -51.05 17.08 22.99
C LEU A 120 -50.37 16.22 21.92
N SER A 121 -51.24 15.79 21.02
CA SER A 121 -51.00 14.96 19.85
C SER A 121 -50.17 15.67 18.77
N SER A 122 -49.40 14.85 18.02
CA SER A 122 -49.17 14.94 16.57
C SER A 122 -47.77 15.35 16.08
N SER A 123 -47.08 14.33 15.53
CA SER A 123 -46.17 14.39 14.38
C SER A 123 -44.74 14.93 14.58
N GLU A 124 -43.94 14.26 15.41
CA GLU A 124 -42.49 14.51 15.50
C GLU A 124 -41.62 13.23 15.39
N ASP A 125 -42.22 12.12 14.95
CA ASP A 125 -41.53 10.84 14.78
C ASP A 125 -40.86 10.68 13.40
N SER A 126 -41.25 11.50 12.42
CA SER A 126 -40.72 11.41 11.05
C SER A 126 -39.41 12.16 10.81
N ARG A 127 -38.98 13.03 11.74
CA ARG A 127 -37.74 13.83 11.57
C ARG A 127 -36.50 13.14 12.13
N ILE A 128 -36.68 12.34 13.18
CA ILE A 128 -35.57 11.62 13.84
C ILE A 128 -35.10 10.46 12.96
N HIS A 129 -36.02 9.77 12.28
CA HIS A 129 -35.69 8.68 11.36
C HIS A 129 -34.98 9.15 10.07
N ASP A 130 -35.21 10.40 9.65
CA ASP A 130 -34.59 10.99 8.44
C ASP A 130 -33.13 11.43 8.71
N LEU A 131 -32.84 11.88 9.94
CA LEU A 131 -31.49 12.29 10.36
C LEU A 131 -30.56 11.08 10.63
N THR A 132 -31.09 9.98 11.19
CA THR A 132 -30.30 8.77 11.44
C THR A 132 -29.95 8.03 10.15
N ASP A 133 -30.87 8.04 9.17
CA ASP A 133 -30.63 7.47 7.83
C ASP A 133 -29.56 8.27 7.06
N ASP A 134 -29.52 9.59 7.23
CA ASP A 134 -28.49 10.45 6.62
C ASP A 134 -27.09 10.27 7.21
N VAL A 135 -26.98 10.00 8.51
CA VAL A 135 -25.69 9.71 9.17
C VAL A 135 -25.17 8.34 8.75
N GLU A 136 -26.02 7.31 8.75
CA GLU A 136 -25.63 5.97 8.33
C GLU A 136 -25.19 5.94 6.85
N LYS A 137 -25.89 6.68 5.98
CA LYS A 137 -25.48 6.85 4.58
C LYS A 137 -24.12 7.53 4.42
N ARG A 138 -23.77 8.49 5.28
CA ARG A 138 -22.45 9.15 5.26
C ARG A 138 -21.37 8.16 5.70
N LYS A 139 -21.63 7.39 6.75
CA LYS A 139 -20.71 6.36 7.23
C LYS A 139 -20.44 5.27 6.18
N ILE A 140 -21.49 4.75 5.54
CA ILE A 140 -21.33 3.77 4.45
C ILE A 140 -20.49 4.34 3.30
N LYS A 141 -20.73 5.59 2.90
CA LYS A 141 -19.92 6.26 1.87
C LYS A 141 -18.47 6.45 2.28
N LEU A 142 -18.22 6.79 3.55
CA LEU A 142 -16.87 6.91 4.10
C LEU A 142 -16.15 5.56 4.10
N HIS A 143 -16.85 4.50 4.51
CA HIS A 143 -16.33 3.13 4.46
C HIS A 143 -16.00 2.68 3.04
N ASP A 144 -16.88 2.95 2.08
CA ASP A 144 -16.63 2.67 0.66
C ASP A 144 -15.42 3.45 0.14
N HIS A 145 -15.27 4.72 0.54
CA HIS A 145 -14.13 5.55 0.14
C HIS A 145 -12.80 5.06 0.73
N ILE A 146 -12.80 4.64 1.99
CA ILE A 146 -11.63 4.04 2.65
C ILE A 146 -11.21 2.76 1.94
N LYS A 147 -12.18 1.89 1.63
CA LYS A 147 -11.95 0.65 0.88
C LYS A 147 -11.38 0.94 -0.51
N ASP A 148 -11.99 1.85 -1.27
CA ASP A 148 -11.50 2.25 -2.59
C ASP A 148 -10.07 2.81 -2.54
N THR A 149 -9.75 3.55 -1.48
CA THR A 149 -8.40 4.09 -1.26
C THR A 149 -7.39 2.98 -1.01
N ILE A 150 -7.73 1.98 -0.19
CA ILE A 150 -6.89 0.80 0.06
C ILE A 150 -6.71 -0.03 -1.22
N ASP A 151 -7.78 -0.24 -2.00
CA ASP A 151 -7.71 -0.95 -3.28
C ASP A 151 -6.81 -0.22 -4.29
N ARG A 152 -6.86 1.11 -4.33
CA ARG A 152 -5.94 1.94 -5.14
C ARG A 152 -4.49 1.80 -4.69
N LEU A 153 -4.22 1.77 -3.39
CA LEU A 153 -2.88 1.53 -2.85
C LEU A 153 -2.31 0.18 -3.32
N HIS A 154 -3.12 -0.88 -3.29
CA HIS A 154 -2.76 -2.20 -3.86
C HIS A 154 -2.56 -2.14 -5.38
N GLY A 155 -3.36 -1.37 -6.11
CA GLY A 155 -3.20 -1.17 -7.55
C GLY A 155 -1.83 -0.59 -7.93
N HIS A 156 -1.32 0.34 -7.14
CA HIS A 156 0.00 0.96 -7.36
C HIS A 156 1.17 0.09 -6.90
N GLU A 157 0.95 -0.89 -6.01
CA GLU A 157 1.98 -1.86 -5.59
C GLU A 157 2.66 -2.56 -6.78
N ARG A 158 1.85 -3.06 -7.73
CA ARG A 158 2.36 -3.72 -8.94
C ARG A 158 3.18 -2.79 -9.82
N GLN A 159 2.87 -1.49 -9.80
CA GLN A 159 3.62 -0.50 -10.55
C GLN A 159 4.99 -0.25 -9.91
N ILE A 160 5.10 -0.30 -8.57
CA ILE A 160 6.39 -0.23 -7.86
C ILE A 160 7.28 -1.41 -8.25
N GLU A 161 6.74 -2.63 -8.24
CA GLU A 161 7.49 -3.84 -8.62
C GLU A 161 7.99 -3.78 -10.06
N ASN A 162 7.11 -3.43 -10.99
CA ASN A 162 7.43 -3.37 -12.41
C ASN A 162 8.42 -2.24 -12.73
N SER A 163 8.25 -1.07 -12.11
CA SER A 163 9.13 0.09 -12.34
C SER A 163 10.50 -0.12 -11.70
N GLY A 164 10.56 -0.67 -10.48
CA GLY A 164 11.83 -1.05 -9.84
C GLY A 164 12.60 -2.10 -10.63
N ALA A 165 11.91 -3.06 -11.27
CA ALA A 165 12.55 -4.04 -12.15
C ALA A 165 13.07 -3.41 -13.44
N LYS A 166 12.30 -2.52 -14.08
CA LYS A 166 12.71 -1.80 -15.30
C LYS A 166 13.91 -0.89 -15.08
N HIS A 167 13.88 -0.02 -14.07
CA HIS A 167 14.99 0.87 -13.77
C HIS A 167 16.27 0.12 -13.39
N ARG A 168 16.14 -1.00 -12.67
CA ARG A 168 17.30 -1.87 -12.37
C ARG A 168 17.89 -2.48 -13.65
N GLN A 169 17.06 -2.89 -14.60
CA GLN A 169 17.53 -3.39 -15.89
C GLN A 169 18.21 -2.29 -16.72
N GLU A 170 17.65 -1.08 -16.74
CA GLU A 170 18.24 0.09 -17.41
C GLU A 170 19.59 0.46 -16.81
N ARG A 171 19.71 0.50 -15.48
CA ARG A 171 20.98 0.75 -14.79
C ARG A 171 22.04 -0.30 -15.07
N VAL A 172 21.68 -1.59 -15.09
CA VAL A 172 22.61 -2.66 -15.46
C VAL A 172 23.04 -2.50 -16.93
N LYS A 173 22.14 -2.09 -17.82
CA LYS A 173 22.47 -1.83 -19.23
C LYS A 173 23.46 -0.66 -19.36
N LEU A 174 23.21 0.45 -18.68
CA LEU A 174 24.14 1.60 -18.63
C LEU A 174 25.48 1.22 -17.97
N TYR A 175 25.45 0.35 -16.96
CA TYR A 175 26.67 -0.15 -16.32
C TYR A 175 27.51 -0.99 -17.30
N CYS A 176 26.88 -1.82 -18.14
CA CYS A 176 27.55 -2.55 -19.22
C CYS A 176 28.18 -1.64 -20.29
N GLU A 177 27.76 -0.38 -20.41
CA GLU A 177 28.31 0.56 -21.41
C GLU A 177 29.61 1.23 -20.91
N LYS A 178 29.96 1.10 -19.62
CA LYS A 178 31.23 1.59 -19.07
C LYS A 178 32.41 0.71 -19.52
N GLU A 179 33.59 1.30 -19.74
CA GLU A 179 34.75 0.60 -20.32
C GLU A 179 35.13 -0.71 -19.60
N GLY A 180 35.18 -0.73 -18.28
CA GLY A 180 35.52 -1.93 -17.50
C GLY A 180 34.45 -3.03 -17.59
N PRO A 181 33.22 -2.79 -17.10
CA PRO A 181 32.15 -3.77 -17.16
C PRO A 181 31.73 -4.14 -18.59
N GLY A 182 31.90 -3.25 -19.56
CA GLY A 182 31.62 -3.51 -20.97
C GLY A 182 32.61 -4.49 -21.60
N TRP A 183 33.90 -4.39 -21.24
CA TRP A 183 34.88 -5.40 -21.62
C TRP A 183 34.55 -6.76 -21.01
N ALA A 184 34.20 -6.80 -19.71
CA ALA A 184 33.79 -8.02 -19.03
C ALA A 184 32.51 -8.62 -19.65
N TYR A 185 31.51 -7.79 -19.97
CA TYR A 185 30.28 -8.20 -20.62
C TYR A 185 30.56 -8.89 -21.96
N LYS A 186 31.42 -8.28 -22.79
CA LYS A 186 31.82 -8.86 -24.08
C LYS A 186 32.56 -10.18 -23.90
N GLY A 187 33.51 -10.24 -22.96
CA GLY A 187 34.22 -11.47 -22.62
C GLY A 187 33.30 -12.61 -22.18
N TYR A 188 32.33 -12.33 -21.29
CA TYR A 188 31.34 -13.31 -20.88
C TYR A 188 30.41 -13.73 -22.02
N LYS A 189 30.00 -12.80 -22.89
CA LYS A 189 29.18 -13.10 -24.06
C LYS A 189 29.91 -14.01 -25.04
N ASP A 190 31.18 -13.74 -25.31
CA ASP A 190 31.99 -14.55 -26.22
C ASP A 190 32.21 -15.96 -25.66
N LEU A 191 32.53 -16.08 -24.37
CA LEU A 191 32.67 -17.37 -23.68
C LEU A 191 31.36 -18.17 -23.73
N ALA A 192 30.24 -17.53 -23.41
CA ALA A 192 28.93 -18.18 -23.42
C ALA A 192 28.47 -18.53 -24.84
N THR A 193 28.87 -17.77 -25.86
CA THR A 193 28.58 -18.09 -27.27
C THR A 193 29.32 -19.35 -27.70
N ARG A 194 30.61 -19.49 -27.35
CA ARG A 194 31.37 -20.72 -27.62
C ARG A 194 30.71 -21.92 -26.95
N LYS A 195 30.41 -21.80 -25.66
CA LYS A 195 29.74 -22.85 -24.90
C LYS A 195 28.37 -23.22 -25.47
N ALA A 196 27.57 -22.24 -25.89
CA ALA A 196 26.26 -22.48 -26.48
C ALA A 196 26.35 -23.14 -27.88
N ASN A 197 27.40 -22.86 -28.65
CA ASN A 197 27.66 -23.55 -29.92
C ASN A 197 28.01 -25.02 -29.69
N ASP A 198 28.77 -25.33 -28.64
CA ASP A 198 29.21 -26.69 -28.32
C ASP A 198 28.08 -27.54 -27.72
N GLU A 199 27.31 -26.99 -26.79
CA GLU A 199 26.22 -27.69 -26.09
C GLU A 199 24.94 -27.78 -26.94
N PHE A 200 24.57 -26.72 -27.66
CA PHE A 200 23.29 -26.65 -28.37
C PHE A 200 23.47 -26.71 -29.90
N LYS A 201 24.20 -27.70 -30.40
CA LYS A 201 24.58 -27.80 -31.83
C LYS A 201 23.41 -27.56 -32.80
N LEU A 202 22.24 -28.15 -32.53
CA LEU A 202 21.03 -28.07 -33.35
C LEU A 202 20.21 -26.77 -33.17
N ALA A 203 20.49 -25.95 -32.16
CA ALA A 203 19.74 -24.72 -31.93
C ALA A 203 20.10 -23.65 -32.98
N SER A 204 19.12 -22.80 -33.29
CA SER A 204 19.34 -21.68 -34.19
C SER A 204 20.37 -20.69 -33.62
N VAL A 205 21.07 -19.99 -34.50
CA VAL A 205 22.06 -18.97 -34.13
C VAL A 205 21.44 -17.92 -33.20
N THR A 206 20.20 -17.51 -33.46
CA THR A 206 19.46 -16.55 -32.64
C THR A 206 19.26 -17.03 -31.20
N ILE A 207 18.92 -18.32 -31.01
CA ILE A 207 18.74 -18.89 -29.66
C ILE A 207 20.08 -18.91 -28.92
N LYS A 208 21.15 -19.33 -29.58
CA LYS A 208 22.50 -19.39 -29.00
C LYS A 208 22.98 -18.00 -28.57
N LEU A 209 22.77 -16.98 -29.41
CA LEU A 209 23.09 -15.60 -29.08
C LEU A 209 22.27 -15.09 -27.89
N ARG A 210 20.97 -15.40 -27.83
CA ARG A 210 20.12 -15.02 -26.69
C ARG A 210 20.57 -15.67 -25.38
N ILE A 211 20.98 -16.94 -25.42
CA ILE A 211 21.56 -17.65 -24.27
C ILE A 211 22.83 -16.95 -23.82
N ALA A 212 23.74 -16.66 -24.75
CA ALA A 212 25.00 -15.99 -24.45
C ALA A 212 24.80 -14.60 -23.83
N GLU A 213 23.89 -13.81 -24.39
CA GLU A 213 23.55 -12.49 -23.83
C GLU A 213 22.89 -12.59 -22.47
N SER A 214 22.00 -13.57 -22.27
CA SER A 214 21.35 -13.82 -20.98
C SER A 214 22.39 -14.15 -19.90
N PHE A 215 23.36 -15.00 -20.23
CA PHE A 215 24.45 -15.36 -19.34
C PHE A 215 25.31 -14.15 -18.99
N ALA A 216 25.76 -13.38 -19.99
CA ALA A 216 26.59 -12.20 -19.78
C ALA A 216 25.87 -11.12 -18.95
N ARG A 217 24.59 -10.85 -19.26
CA ARG A 217 23.76 -9.91 -18.47
C ARG A 217 23.62 -10.33 -17.02
N ARG A 218 23.42 -11.63 -16.77
CA ARG A 218 23.27 -12.16 -15.41
C ARG A 218 24.57 -12.05 -14.62
N ARG A 219 25.73 -12.28 -15.25
CA ARG A 219 27.06 -12.11 -14.61
C ARG A 219 27.34 -10.66 -14.23
N ILE A 220 27.15 -9.73 -15.16
CA ILE A 220 27.33 -8.30 -14.89
C ILE A 220 26.33 -7.79 -13.84
N ARG A 221 25.10 -8.30 -13.84
CA ARG A 221 24.12 -7.96 -12.80
C ARG A 221 24.61 -8.35 -11.39
N PHE A 222 25.26 -9.51 -11.22
CA PHE A 222 25.80 -9.88 -9.91
C PHE A 222 26.92 -8.95 -9.47
N GLU A 223 27.86 -8.64 -10.36
CA GLU A 223 28.94 -7.68 -10.09
C GLU A 223 28.39 -6.28 -9.73
N TYR A 224 27.33 -5.85 -10.43
CA TYR A 224 26.64 -4.61 -10.14
C TYR A 224 26.04 -4.57 -8.73
N LEU A 225 25.36 -5.66 -8.33
CA LEU A 225 24.72 -5.78 -7.01
C LEU A 225 25.70 -5.99 -5.85
N GLU A 226 26.92 -6.43 -6.15
CA GLU A 226 28.00 -6.55 -5.18
C GLU A 226 28.64 -5.19 -4.90
N ARG A 227 28.76 -4.35 -5.93
CA ARG A 227 29.35 -3.01 -5.80
C ARG A 227 28.34 -1.95 -5.32
N HIS A 228 27.03 -2.18 -5.45
CA HIS A 228 25.96 -1.20 -5.19
C HIS A 228 24.80 -1.84 -4.41
#